data_AF-A0A1C4PHC2-F1
#
_entry.id   AF-A0A1C4PHC2-F1
#
_cell.length_a   1.000
_cell.length_b   1.000
_cell.length_c   1.000
_cell.angle_alpha   90.00
_cell.angle_beta   90.00
_cell.angle_gamma   90.00
#
_symmetry.space_group_name_H-M   'P 1'
#
loop_
_entity.id
_entity.type
_entity.pdbx_description
1 polymer ?
#
loop_
_entity_poly.entity_id
_entity_poly.type
_entity_poly.pdbx_seq_one_letter_code
_entity_poly.pdbx_strand_id
1 'polypeptide(L)'
;MHLARFAASACALALATTGAVAALAPAGNAATSSVYSVAPYVDMSNGQEGLLDTAITGHHLKAYTAAFVLGEGCTQIWGDTLPIGADSFTDPEIARAKSEGASVIISSGGASGLALAWTCSNQSSIDAGYQAIINDYGVSQLDFDIEGAAIADTAAAARQMQAMKDLKASNPGLQFSMTLPVLANGLTNDGVNILKAAKNAGIKIDVVNIMTMDYYAGAGTEMGQGSVSAAQATLAQMKSVDSGYTYANLGITPMIGKNDDGSTFTLADAQTVETFAAQNGVGRLAFWSANRDQPCSGSANSLSTCSEISQSSLAFTDKFVPYEGTSGGGGGGGGTTSDFSLSVSPGSGSAAQGGSASTTVSTAVAAGSAESVSLSAAGAPSGVGVAFSPASVTSGGTSMLKATVGSSVPAGTYPITVTGSASTGSHSATYTLTVTGTTGGGGGGGGPLANAGFETGSLSPWTCASGGAVVSGPVHTGSHALQITPSASSTGECDQSVTLSPNHSYTLTAWVQGPYSYIGVSGGATASTWSNSASWNQLTTTFTTGSSGSVTVYVHGWYGLGAVTADDFTLG
;
A
#
# COMPACT_ATOMS: atom_id res chain seq x y z
N MET A 1 -71.84 45.38 58.15
CA MET A 1 -72.99 44.54 57.75
C MET A 1 -72.87 44.23 56.26
N HIS A 2 -72.91 42.95 55.92
CA HIS A 2 -73.25 42.34 54.62
C HIS A 2 -72.41 42.71 53.37
N LEU A 3 -71.66 41.74 52.80
CA LEU A 3 -72.11 40.75 51.79
C LEU A 3 -72.67 41.42 50.53
N ALA A 4 -72.47 40.96 49.29
CA ALA A 4 -71.60 39.98 48.65
C ALA A 4 -71.95 40.05 47.15
N ARG A 5 -70.93 39.94 46.30
CA ARG A 5 -70.83 39.15 45.04
C ARG A 5 -71.81 39.32 43.84
N PHE A 6 -71.17 39.04 42.69
CA PHE A 6 -71.63 38.61 41.35
C PHE A 6 -71.80 39.73 40.32
N ALA A 7 -70.90 39.93 39.35
CA ALA A 7 -70.29 39.09 38.29
C ALA A 7 -71.02 39.24 36.94
N ALA A 8 -70.31 39.77 35.94
CA ALA A 8 -70.39 39.38 34.53
C ALA A 8 -69.24 40.03 33.74
N SER A 9 -68.42 39.19 33.09
CA SER A 9 -67.32 39.52 32.18
C SER A 9 -67.82 40.09 30.84
N ALA A 10 -67.06 41.00 30.22
CA ALA A 10 -66.15 40.67 29.10
C ALA A 10 -65.69 41.90 28.30
N CYS A 11 -64.38 41.88 28.01
CA CYS A 11 -63.65 42.37 26.82
C CYS A 11 -63.23 43.85 26.64
N ALA A 12 -61.90 44.00 26.54
CA ALA A 12 -61.09 44.99 25.79
C ALA A 12 -61.09 46.45 26.30
N LEU A 13 -60.02 47.25 26.29
CA LEU A 13 -58.64 47.23 25.77
C LEU A 13 -57.95 48.38 26.56
N ALA A 14 -56.80 48.20 27.23
CA ALA A 14 -55.47 48.62 26.77
C ALA A 14 -54.79 49.37 27.95
N LEU A 15 -53.54 49.02 28.28
CA LEU A 15 -52.46 50.02 28.44
C LEU A 15 -51.11 49.28 28.55
N ALA A 16 -50.16 49.80 27.79
CA ALA A 16 -48.83 49.25 27.57
C ALA A 16 -47.96 49.27 28.84
N THR A 17 -47.23 48.17 29.06
CA THR A 17 -45.96 48.18 29.78
C THR A 17 -44.87 47.71 28.82
N THR A 18 -43.89 48.58 28.57
CA THR A 18 -42.66 48.25 27.85
C THR A 18 -41.82 47.32 28.71
N GLY A 19 -41.95 46.02 28.50
CA GLY A 19 -41.02 45.02 28.99
C GLY A 19 -39.80 44.95 28.06
N ALA A 20 -38.63 45.30 28.58
CA ALA A 20 -37.37 44.93 27.96
C ALA A 20 -37.26 43.39 28.03
N VAL A 21 -37.49 42.72 26.89
CA VAL A 21 -37.18 41.30 26.76
C VAL A 21 -35.67 41.22 26.59
N ALA A 22 -34.97 40.81 27.65
CA ALA A 22 -33.64 40.24 27.50
C ALA A 22 -33.81 39.00 26.60
N ALA A 23 -33.47 39.14 25.32
CA ALA A 23 -33.30 38.00 24.45
C ALA A 23 -32.09 37.21 25.01
N LEU A 24 -32.38 36.21 25.83
CA LEU A 24 -31.46 35.11 26.07
C LEU A 24 -31.20 34.49 24.70
N ALA A 25 -30.11 34.88 24.07
CA ALA A 25 -29.52 34.11 23.00
C ALA A 25 -29.40 32.66 23.52
N PRO A 26 -29.84 31.64 22.78
CA PRO A 26 -29.51 30.29 23.15
C PRO A 26 -27.99 30.23 23.23
N ALA A 27 -27.45 29.87 24.39
CA ALA A 27 -26.07 29.44 24.48
C ALA A 27 -25.94 28.29 23.48
N GLY A 28 -25.33 28.56 22.34
CA GLY A 28 -24.99 27.53 21.40
C GLY A 28 -24.05 26.58 22.14
N ASN A 29 -24.55 25.38 22.44
CA ASN A 29 -23.66 24.25 22.69
C ASN A 29 -22.77 24.15 21.45
N ALA A 30 -21.54 24.65 21.54
CA ALA A 30 -20.50 24.40 20.56
C ALA A 30 -20.31 22.88 20.51
N ALA A 31 -20.88 22.27 19.48
CA ALA A 31 -20.74 20.87 19.21
C ALA A 31 -19.29 20.60 18.76
N THR A 32 -18.77 19.49 19.28
CA THR A 32 -17.84 18.55 18.62
C THR A 32 -16.39 18.97 18.47
N SER A 33 -15.57 18.52 19.43
CA SER A 33 -14.11 18.42 19.33
C SER A 33 -13.77 17.34 18.29
N SER A 34 -13.40 17.76 17.08
CA SER A 34 -12.96 16.89 15.98
C SER A 34 -11.44 16.99 15.82
N VAL A 35 -10.74 15.86 15.98
CA VAL A 35 -9.36 15.72 15.52
C VAL A 35 -9.35 15.95 14.00
N TYR A 36 -8.39 16.71 13.47
CA TYR A 36 -8.24 16.81 12.02
C TYR A 36 -7.70 15.49 11.47
N SER A 37 -8.45 14.91 10.53
CA SER A 37 -8.16 13.58 10.00
C SER A 37 -6.96 13.55 9.07
N VAL A 38 -6.64 14.66 8.39
CA VAL A 38 -5.43 14.81 7.57
C VAL A 38 -4.74 16.11 7.97
N ALA A 39 -3.51 16.02 8.47
CA ALA A 39 -2.72 17.19 8.91
C ALA A 39 -1.21 16.95 8.71
N PRO A 40 -0.70 16.97 7.46
CA PRO A 40 0.71 16.75 7.19
C PRO A 40 1.60 17.81 7.85
N TYR A 41 2.84 17.44 8.12
CA TYR A 41 3.82 18.36 8.69
C TYR A 41 4.26 19.38 7.64
N VAL A 42 4.46 20.62 8.08
CA VAL A 42 5.09 21.70 7.31
C VAL A 42 6.28 22.16 8.13
N ASP A 43 7.47 22.06 7.56
CA ASP A 43 8.66 22.64 8.16
C ASP A 43 8.67 24.14 7.88
N MET A 44 8.39 24.92 8.92
CA MET A 44 8.26 26.37 8.85
C MET A 44 9.60 27.09 8.67
N SER A 45 10.73 26.38 8.73
CA SER A 45 12.08 26.96 8.64
C SER A 45 12.71 26.87 7.25
N ASN A 46 12.07 26.17 6.30
CA ASN A 46 12.70 25.79 5.03
C ASN A 46 12.45 26.72 3.84
N GLY A 47 11.66 27.79 3.97
CA GLY A 47 11.46 28.77 2.89
C GLY A 47 10.61 28.25 1.71
N GLN A 48 9.81 27.19 1.91
CA GLN A 48 8.95 26.58 0.87
C GLN A 48 7.45 26.73 1.15
N GLU A 49 7.06 27.89 1.67
CA GLU A 49 5.71 28.20 2.15
C GLU A 49 4.67 28.21 1.00
N GLY A 50 5.08 28.62 -0.21
CA GLY A 50 4.22 28.64 -1.40
C GLY A 50 3.57 27.31 -1.75
N LEU A 51 4.19 26.19 -1.34
CA LEU A 51 3.63 24.85 -1.57
C LEU A 51 2.48 24.54 -0.61
N LEU A 52 2.53 25.04 0.63
CA LEU A 52 1.43 24.91 1.60
C LEU A 52 0.18 25.63 1.08
N ASP A 53 0.32 26.85 0.59
CA ASP A 53 -0.83 27.62 0.08
C ASP A 53 -1.45 26.94 -1.14
N THR A 54 -0.61 26.36 -2.00
CA THR A 54 -1.07 25.57 -3.15
C THR A 54 -1.80 24.31 -2.68
N ALA A 55 -1.31 23.64 -1.62
CA ALA A 55 -1.99 22.50 -1.03
C ALA A 55 -3.38 22.87 -0.48
N ILE A 56 -3.51 24.02 0.18
CA ILE A 56 -4.77 24.49 0.76
C ILE A 56 -5.76 24.91 -0.33
N THR A 57 -5.34 25.82 -1.21
CA THR A 57 -6.23 26.46 -2.20
C THR A 57 -6.48 25.61 -3.44
N GLY A 58 -5.48 24.82 -3.86
CA GLY A 58 -5.52 24.00 -5.07
C GLY A 58 -5.83 22.52 -4.83
N HIS A 59 -5.43 21.97 -3.68
CA HIS A 59 -5.57 20.54 -3.35
C HIS A 59 -6.46 20.29 -2.12
N HIS A 60 -7.17 21.33 -1.67
CA HIS A 60 -8.19 21.27 -0.63
C HIS A 60 -7.71 20.79 0.75
N LEU A 61 -6.43 20.92 1.06
CA LEU A 61 -5.91 20.63 2.39
C LEU A 61 -6.59 21.51 3.44
N LYS A 62 -7.18 20.89 4.48
CA LYS A 62 -7.97 21.57 5.52
C LYS A 62 -7.22 21.81 6.83
N ALA A 63 -6.17 21.05 7.07
CA ALA A 63 -5.34 21.23 8.25
C ALA A 63 -3.89 20.84 7.97
N TYR A 64 -2.98 21.37 8.77
CA TYR A 64 -1.55 21.06 8.71
C TYR A 64 -0.93 21.16 10.11
N THR A 65 0.24 20.56 10.26
CA THR A 65 1.02 20.58 11.49
C THR A 65 2.26 21.44 11.28
N ALA A 66 2.28 22.65 11.84
CA ALA A 66 3.40 23.58 11.76
C ALA A 66 4.54 23.11 12.68
N ALA A 67 5.70 22.83 12.08
CA ALA A 67 6.84 22.23 12.74
C ALA A 67 8.11 23.11 12.56
N PHE A 68 8.97 23.31 13.56
CA PHE A 68 8.82 22.94 14.97
C PHE A 68 9.03 24.14 15.90
N VAL A 69 8.27 24.15 16.99
CA VAL A 69 8.57 24.94 18.18
C VAL A 69 9.57 24.19 19.06
N LEU A 70 10.63 24.86 19.49
CA LEU A 70 11.67 24.30 20.35
C LEU A 70 11.70 24.99 21.71
N GLY A 71 12.01 24.23 22.76
CA GLY A 71 12.32 24.74 24.08
C GLY A 71 13.77 25.24 24.17
N GLU A 72 13.96 26.40 24.76
CA GLU A 72 15.26 26.95 25.11
C GLU A 72 15.25 27.31 26.60
N GLY A 73 15.74 26.40 27.45
CA GLY A 73 15.52 26.51 28.89
C GLY A 73 14.02 26.53 29.20
N CYS A 74 13.52 27.62 29.79
CA CYS A 74 12.09 27.82 30.07
C CYS A 74 11.40 28.82 29.13
N THR A 75 12.00 29.09 27.96
CA THR A 75 11.38 29.86 26.86
C THR A 75 11.17 28.97 25.64
N GLN A 76 10.42 29.46 24.65
CA GLN A 76 10.14 28.75 23.40
C GLN A 76 10.44 29.64 22.20
N ILE A 77 10.98 29.01 21.16
CA ILE A 77 11.39 29.63 19.91
C ILE A 77 10.89 28.78 18.75
N TRP A 78 10.76 29.37 17.56
CA TRP A 78 10.74 28.57 16.34
C TRP A 78 12.15 28.02 16.05
N GLY A 79 12.22 26.96 15.23
CA GLY A 79 13.48 26.31 14.85
C GLY A 79 14.53 27.22 14.19
N ASP A 80 14.16 28.45 13.85
CA ASP A 80 15.01 29.52 13.30
C ASP A 80 15.55 30.51 14.36
N THR A 81 15.31 30.23 15.65
CA THR A 81 15.70 30.99 16.85
C THR A 81 14.86 32.21 17.21
N LEU A 82 13.78 32.52 16.48
CA LEU A 82 12.92 33.65 16.83
C LEU A 82 11.86 33.28 17.89
N PRO A 83 11.49 34.23 18.78
CA PRO A 83 10.44 33.98 19.76
C PRO A 83 9.08 33.73 19.10
N ILE A 84 8.32 32.81 19.68
CA ILE A 84 6.93 32.56 19.29
C ILE A 84 6.07 33.83 19.41
N GLY A 85 5.19 34.07 18.43
CA GLY A 85 4.28 35.21 18.42
C GLY A 85 4.96 36.56 18.11
N ALA A 86 6.25 36.53 17.80
CA ALA A 86 7.03 37.67 17.35
C ALA A 86 8.02 37.29 16.23
N ASP A 87 7.66 36.29 15.42
CA ASP A 87 8.44 35.81 14.29
C ASP A 87 7.97 36.50 12.99
N SER A 88 8.89 37.19 12.32
CA SER A 88 8.58 37.95 11.12
C SER A 88 8.30 37.11 9.86
N PHE A 89 8.57 35.81 9.91
CA PHE A 89 8.38 34.87 8.81
C PHE A 89 7.28 33.86 9.14
N THR A 90 7.38 33.17 10.27
CA THR A 90 6.46 32.08 10.61
C THR A 90 5.05 32.58 10.92
N ASP A 91 4.91 33.69 11.66
CA ASP A 91 3.60 34.18 12.09
C ASP A 91 2.72 34.68 10.92
N PRO A 92 3.25 35.48 9.96
CA PRO A 92 2.50 35.83 8.76
C PRO A 92 2.03 34.62 7.95
N GLU A 93 2.83 33.57 7.89
CA GLU A 93 2.50 32.39 7.11
C GLU A 93 1.38 31.56 7.72
N ILE A 94 1.43 31.37 9.04
CA ILE A 94 0.32 30.75 9.78
C ILE A 94 -0.95 31.60 9.65
N ALA A 95 -0.83 32.93 9.75
CA ALA A 95 -1.96 33.82 9.57
C ALA A 95 -2.56 33.71 8.16
N ARG A 96 -1.72 33.59 7.14
CA ARG A 96 -2.13 33.41 5.75
C ARG A 96 -2.82 32.08 5.52
N ALA A 97 -2.22 30.95 5.92
CA ALA A 97 -2.83 29.63 5.79
C ALA A 97 -4.20 29.57 6.49
N LYS A 98 -4.33 30.20 7.66
CA LYS A 98 -5.62 30.36 8.35
C LYS A 98 -6.61 31.22 7.56
N SER A 99 -6.15 32.30 6.93
CA SER A 99 -7.00 33.14 6.07
C SER A 99 -7.48 32.42 4.81
N GLU A 100 -6.70 31.44 4.32
CA GLU A 100 -7.04 30.55 3.20
C GLU A 100 -7.96 29.39 3.64
N GLY A 101 -8.27 29.30 4.94
CA GLY A 101 -9.26 28.38 5.51
C GLY A 101 -8.69 27.09 6.09
N ALA A 102 -7.36 26.99 6.22
CA ALA A 102 -6.72 25.85 6.86
C ALA A 102 -6.66 26.03 8.39
N SER A 103 -6.73 24.92 9.10
CA SER A 103 -6.50 24.86 10.54
C SER A 103 -5.08 24.44 10.84
N VAL A 104 -4.48 25.02 11.89
CA VAL A 104 -3.10 24.74 12.26
C VAL A 104 -3.03 23.95 13.57
N ILE A 105 -2.12 23.00 13.59
CA ILE A 105 -1.62 22.31 14.79
C ILE A 105 -0.19 22.77 14.99
N ILE A 106 0.17 23.23 16.20
CA ILE A 106 1.56 23.58 16.50
C ILE A 106 2.25 22.35 17.07
N SER A 107 3.35 21.92 16.43
CA SER A 107 4.18 20.81 16.91
C SER A 107 5.44 21.32 17.60
N SER A 108 5.76 20.73 18.76
CA SER A 108 6.99 20.99 19.50
C SER A 108 7.91 19.78 19.55
N GLY A 109 9.21 20.00 19.35
CA GLY A 109 10.24 18.95 19.39
C GLY A 109 10.85 18.64 18.03
N GLY A 110 10.74 17.38 17.58
CA GLY A 110 11.32 16.87 16.35
C GLY A 110 12.80 16.47 16.46
N ALA A 111 13.35 15.85 15.43
CA ALA A 111 14.67 15.20 15.44
C ALA A 111 15.85 16.10 15.87
N SER A 112 15.75 17.41 15.64
CA SER A 112 16.81 18.39 15.95
C SER A 112 16.54 19.25 17.19
N GLY A 113 15.48 18.98 17.94
CA GLY A 113 15.07 19.85 19.04
C GLY A 113 14.30 19.15 20.16
N LEU A 114 14.00 19.89 21.22
CA LEU A 114 13.30 19.38 22.40
C LEU A 114 12.09 20.26 22.68
N ALA A 115 10.97 19.65 23.09
CA ALA A 115 9.83 20.39 23.59
C ALA A 115 10.15 21.07 24.95
N LEU A 116 9.38 22.11 25.32
CA LEU A 116 9.63 22.92 26.52
C LEU A 116 9.74 22.09 27.81
N ALA A 117 8.96 21.01 27.96
CA ALA A 117 9.02 20.15 29.15
C ALA A 117 10.34 19.37 29.29
N TRP A 118 11.11 19.23 28.21
CA TRP A 118 12.43 18.59 28.19
C TRP A 118 13.57 19.56 28.49
N THR A 119 13.35 20.87 28.35
CA THR A 119 14.36 21.90 28.62
C THR A 119 14.09 22.71 29.89
N CYS A 120 12.85 22.69 30.38
CA CYS A 120 12.42 23.37 31.60
C CYS A 120 12.02 22.37 32.70
N SER A 121 12.36 22.69 33.94
CA SER A 121 12.00 21.89 35.13
C SER A 121 10.91 22.54 36.00
N ASN A 122 10.53 23.79 35.71
CA ASN A 122 9.48 24.51 36.44
C ASN A 122 8.12 24.28 35.78
N GLN A 123 7.21 23.56 36.46
CA GLN A 123 5.89 23.22 35.91
C GLN A 123 5.08 24.45 35.50
N SER A 124 5.03 25.49 36.33
CA SER A 124 4.27 26.70 36.02
C SER A 124 4.80 27.44 34.79
N SER A 125 6.11 27.42 34.57
CA SER A 125 6.70 27.96 33.33
C SER A 125 6.36 27.11 32.10
N ILE A 126 6.31 25.78 32.24
CA ILE A 126 5.88 24.88 31.16
C ILE A 126 4.43 25.17 30.77
N ASP A 127 3.52 25.20 31.75
CA ASP A 127 2.10 25.45 31.54
C ASP A 127 1.88 26.82 30.89
N ALA A 128 2.56 27.85 31.40
CA ALA A 128 2.47 29.21 30.85
C ALA A 128 3.01 29.30 29.42
N GLY A 129 4.10 28.60 29.10
CA GLY A 129 4.66 28.57 27.76
C GLY A 129 3.71 27.93 26.76
N TYR A 130 3.16 26.75 27.06
CA TYR A 130 2.20 26.10 26.17
C TYR A 130 0.88 26.87 26.06
N GLN A 131 0.42 27.52 27.14
CA GLN A 131 -0.73 28.42 27.07
C GLN A 131 -0.46 29.63 26.16
N ALA A 132 0.77 30.16 26.13
CA ALA A 132 1.14 31.24 25.22
C ALA A 132 0.96 30.81 23.76
N ILE A 133 1.44 29.61 23.37
CA ILE A 133 1.23 29.06 22.02
C ILE A 133 -0.27 29.00 21.66
N ILE A 134 -1.08 28.47 22.58
CA ILE A 134 -2.53 28.36 22.39
C ILE A 134 -3.14 29.75 22.14
N ASN A 135 -2.74 30.75 22.92
CA ASN A 135 -3.28 32.10 22.81
C ASN A 135 -2.80 32.81 21.54
N ASP A 136 -1.51 32.73 21.22
CA ASP A 136 -0.88 33.46 20.12
C ASP A 136 -1.42 32.98 18.77
N TYR A 137 -1.58 31.66 18.59
CA TYR A 137 -2.09 31.09 17.35
C TYR A 137 -3.58 30.74 17.38
N GLY A 138 -4.24 30.83 18.54
CA GLY A 138 -5.65 30.48 18.70
C GLY A 138 -5.94 29.02 18.34
N VAL A 139 -5.05 28.10 18.72
CA VAL A 139 -5.14 26.68 18.38
C VAL A 139 -5.90 25.86 19.42
N SER A 140 -6.63 24.85 18.95
CA SER A 140 -7.32 23.87 19.80
C SER A 140 -6.63 22.52 19.83
N GLN A 141 -5.47 22.39 19.17
CA GLN A 141 -4.67 21.17 19.11
C GLN A 141 -3.19 21.52 19.21
N LEU A 142 -2.46 20.77 20.03
CA LEU A 142 -1.00 20.80 20.12
C LEU A 142 -0.44 19.41 19.86
N ASP A 143 0.71 19.36 19.20
CA ASP A 143 1.47 18.14 18.95
C ASP A 143 2.82 18.20 19.68
N PHE A 144 3.25 17.07 20.21
CA PHE A 144 4.58 16.93 20.82
C PHE A 144 5.31 15.78 20.16
N ASP A 145 6.29 16.12 19.33
CA ASP A 145 7.12 15.18 18.59
C ASP A 145 8.39 14.88 19.38
N ILE A 146 8.43 13.70 19.99
CA ILE A 146 9.47 13.31 20.94
C ILE A 146 10.31 12.20 20.32
N GLU A 147 11.57 12.53 20.03
CA GLU A 147 12.47 11.69 19.25
C GLU A 147 13.80 11.37 19.97
N GLY A 148 14.52 10.38 19.45
CA GLY A 148 15.87 10.04 19.90
C GLY A 148 15.98 9.79 21.41
N ALA A 149 17.02 10.37 22.03
CA ALA A 149 17.29 10.18 23.46
C ALA A 149 16.21 10.79 24.38
N ALA A 150 15.41 11.75 23.88
CA ALA A 150 14.39 12.43 24.67
C ALA A 150 13.30 11.47 25.18
N ILE A 151 12.97 10.45 24.39
CA ILE A 151 11.89 9.49 24.69
C ILE A 151 12.16 8.73 26.00
N ALA A 152 13.44 8.49 26.32
CA ALA A 152 13.85 7.78 27.53
C ALA A 152 13.81 8.65 28.80
N ASP A 153 13.66 9.98 28.69
CA ASP A 153 13.58 10.88 29.85
C ASP A 153 12.17 10.84 30.48
N THR A 154 12.02 9.93 31.43
CA THR A 154 10.77 9.76 32.18
C THR A 154 10.40 10.96 33.05
N ALA A 155 11.36 11.78 33.49
CA ALA A 155 11.08 12.94 34.33
C ALA A 155 10.48 14.09 33.50
N ALA A 156 11.02 14.31 32.30
CA ALA A 156 10.45 15.24 31.34
C ALA A 156 9.07 14.80 30.85
N ALA A 157 8.91 13.50 30.54
CA ALA A 157 7.60 12.95 30.20
C ALA A 157 6.56 13.18 31.31
N ALA A 158 6.93 13.01 32.59
CA ALA A 158 6.01 13.29 33.69
C ALA A 158 5.57 14.76 33.75
N ARG A 159 6.50 15.72 33.55
CA ARG A 159 6.18 17.16 33.47
C ARG A 159 5.28 17.48 32.28
N GLN A 160 5.53 16.85 31.13
CA GLN A 160 4.72 17.01 29.93
C GLN A 160 3.28 16.56 30.16
N MET A 161 3.08 15.38 30.75
CA MET A 161 1.73 14.86 31.01
C MET A 161 0.97 15.67 32.07
N GLN A 162 1.70 16.22 33.06
CA GLN A 162 1.14 17.16 34.02
C GLN A 162 0.69 18.46 33.32
N ALA A 163 1.53 19.03 32.44
CA ALA A 163 1.18 20.22 31.68
C ALA A 163 -0.05 20.01 30.80
N MET A 164 -0.10 18.89 30.06
CA MET A 164 -1.26 18.54 29.23
C MET A 164 -2.55 18.45 30.07
N LYS A 165 -2.47 17.89 31.28
CA LYS A 165 -3.60 17.82 32.21
C LYS A 165 -4.08 19.19 32.67
N ASP A 166 -3.15 20.05 33.07
CA ASP A 166 -3.46 21.40 33.58
C ASP A 166 -4.02 22.30 32.46
N LEU A 167 -3.51 22.14 31.24
CA LEU A 167 -4.00 22.85 30.05
C LEU A 167 -5.38 22.36 29.61
N LYS A 168 -5.68 21.05 29.65
CA LYS A 168 -7.05 20.54 29.38
C LYS A 168 -8.06 21.08 30.38
N ALA A 169 -7.66 21.25 31.65
CA ALA A 169 -8.52 21.83 32.67
C ALA A 169 -8.81 23.32 32.40
N SER A 170 -7.82 24.04 31.86
CA SER A 170 -7.92 25.48 31.55
C SER A 170 -8.56 25.78 30.20
N ASN A 171 -8.50 24.84 29.25
CA ASN A 171 -8.98 25.01 27.87
C ASN A 171 -9.89 23.84 27.47
N PRO A 172 -11.20 23.92 27.78
CA PRO A 172 -12.15 22.86 27.42
C PRO A 172 -12.16 22.62 25.91
N GLY A 173 -11.94 21.38 25.49
CA GLY A 173 -11.89 20.98 24.08
C GLY A 173 -10.50 20.96 23.46
N LEU A 174 -9.46 21.40 24.19
CA LEU A 174 -8.06 21.25 23.77
C LEU A 174 -7.71 19.76 23.62
N GLN A 175 -7.14 19.40 22.47
CA GLN A 175 -6.66 18.06 22.18
C GLN A 175 -5.13 18.05 22.05
N PHE A 176 -4.54 16.90 22.35
CA PHE A 176 -3.11 16.68 22.26
C PHE A 176 -2.78 15.45 21.43
N SER A 177 -1.80 15.60 20.54
CA SER A 177 -1.09 14.48 19.94
C SER A 177 0.31 14.32 20.54
N MET A 178 0.72 13.06 20.69
CA MET A 178 2.11 12.70 20.96
C MET A 178 2.63 11.97 19.73
N THR A 179 3.62 12.55 19.06
CA THR A 179 4.28 11.96 17.89
C THR A 179 5.53 11.21 18.33
N LEU A 180 5.59 9.92 18.00
CA LEU A 180 6.57 8.97 18.55
C LEU A 180 7.13 8.04 17.47
N PRO A 181 8.42 7.68 17.52
CA PRO A 181 9.00 6.73 16.58
C PRO A 181 8.53 5.31 16.86
N VAL A 182 8.44 4.53 15.79
CA VAL A 182 8.04 3.13 15.82
C VAL A 182 8.95 2.29 14.94
N LEU A 183 8.98 0.99 15.22
CA LEU A 183 9.39 -0.02 14.26
C LEU A 183 8.15 -0.62 13.60
N ALA A 184 8.34 -1.48 12.59
CA ALA A 184 7.23 -2.23 11.99
C ALA A 184 6.44 -3.09 13.00
N ASN A 185 7.01 -3.37 14.17
CA ASN A 185 6.34 -4.08 15.28
C ASN A 185 5.83 -3.14 16.39
N GLY A 186 5.67 -1.84 16.11
CA GLY A 186 5.05 -0.86 17.00
C GLY A 186 6.05 0.02 17.76
N LEU A 187 5.58 0.64 18.84
CA LEU A 187 6.39 1.49 19.72
C LEU A 187 7.51 0.69 20.37
N THR A 188 8.64 1.36 20.60
CA THR A 188 9.67 0.87 21.51
C THR A 188 9.16 0.88 22.95
N ASN A 189 9.92 0.24 23.86
CA ASN A 189 9.58 0.27 25.29
C ASN A 189 9.48 1.70 25.85
N ASP A 190 10.34 2.61 25.39
CA ASP A 190 10.33 4.00 25.82
C ASP A 190 9.07 4.73 25.32
N GLY A 191 8.66 4.51 24.07
CA GLY A 191 7.38 5.01 23.56
C GLY A 191 6.18 4.49 24.36
N VAL A 192 6.17 3.21 24.73
CA VAL A 192 5.13 2.65 25.62
C VAL A 192 5.18 3.29 27.02
N ASN A 193 6.36 3.67 27.52
CA ASN A 193 6.50 4.34 28.82
C ASN A 193 5.91 5.76 28.80
N ILE A 194 5.94 6.47 27.66
CA ILE A 194 5.21 7.74 27.49
C ILE A 194 3.70 7.53 27.70
N LEU A 195 3.11 6.48 27.10
CA LEU A 195 1.69 6.16 27.29
C LEU A 195 1.36 5.84 28.75
N LYS A 196 2.25 5.11 29.44
CA LYS A 196 2.11 4.82 30.88
C LYS A 196 2.22 6.09 31.72
N ALA A 197 3.11 7.02 31.37
CA ALA A 197 3.22 8.30 32.05
C ALA A 197 1.92 9.11 31.95
N ALA A 198 1.29 9.15 30.77
CA ALA A 198 -0.01 9.78 30.57
C ALA A 198 -1.08 9.16 31.48
N LYS A 199 -1.19 7.82 31.47
CA LYS A 199 -2.12 7.08 32.32
C LYS A 199 -1.88 7.35 33.81
N ASN A 200 -0.63 7.38 34.25
CA ASN A 200 -0.26 7.65 35.64
C ASN A 200 -0.60 9.08 36.07
N ALA A 201 -0.47 10.06 35.17
CA ALA A 201 -0.90 11.44 35.40
C ALA A 201 -2.44 11.59 35.42
N GLY A 202 -3.18 10.57 34.95
CA GLY A 202 -4.63 10.57 34.86
C GLY A 202 -5.16 11.30 33.64
N ILE A 203 -4.38 11.33 32.56
CA ILE A 203 -4.77 11.91 31.26
C ILE A 203 -4.67 10.84 30.17
N LYS A 204 -5.59 10.91 29.20
CA LYS A 204 -5.54 10.15 27.96
C LYS A 204 -4.99 11.05 26.85
N ILE A 205 -4.00 10.54 26.10
CA ILE A 205 -3.50 11.19 24.88
C ILE A 205 -4.60 11.06 23.82
N ASP A 206 -4.98 12.16 23.16
CA ASP A 206 -6.09 12.13 22.21
C ASP A 206 -5.68 11.41 20.93
N VAL A 207 -4.45 11.66 20.45
CA VAL A 207 -3.85 10.97 19.30
C VAL A 207 -2.41 10.54 19.61
N VAL A 208 -2.16 9.24 19.62
CA VAL A 208 -0.80 8.67 19.59
C VAL A 208 -0.41 8.57 18.12
N ASN A 209 0.33 9.56 17.64
CA ASN A 209 0.74 9.66 16.24
C ASN A 209 2.08 8.93 16.05
N ILE A 210 2.14 7.94 15.17
CA ILE A 210 3.36 7.13 14.99
C ILE A 210 4.09 7.50 13.71
N MET A 211 5.39 7.70 13.84
CA MET A 211 6.28 7.96 12.69
C MET A 211 6.64 6.64 12.02
N THR A 212 5.86 6.26 11.00
CA THR A 212 6.04 5.02 10.24
C THR A 212 7.08 5.18 9.14
N MET A 213 8.30 5.51 9.57
CA MET A 213 9.46 5.83 8.73
C MET A 213 10.73 5.27 9.36
N ASP A 214 11.82 5.29 8.58
CA ASP A 214 13.19 4.99 8.99
C ASP A 214 13.35 3.79 9.93
N TYR A 215 12.92 2.62 9.45
CA TYR A 215 12.96 1.39 10.22
C TYR A 215 14.37 0.80 10.33
N TYR A 216 15.30 1.19 9.44
CA TYR A 216 16.68 0.68 9.37
C TYR A 216 16.78 -0.86 9.32
N ALA A 217 15.75 -1.52 8.79
CA ALA A 217 15.66 -2.98 8.70
C ALA A 217 16.41 -3.59 7.48
N GLY A 218 17.05 -2.75 6.66
CA GLY A 218 17.75 -3.12 5.42
C GLY A 218 16.88 -2.98 4.16
N ALA A 219 17.48 -3.18 2.99
CA ALA A 219 16.78 -3.10 1.70
C ALA A 219 15.76 -4.26 1.57
N GLY A 220 14.46 -3.94 1.56
CA GLY A 220 13.40 -4.93 1.35
C GLY A 220 12.10 -4.71 2.15
N THR A 221 12.08 -3.78 3.10
CA THR A 221 10.81 -3.39 3.76
C THR A 221 9.96 -2.59 2.79
N GLU A 222 8.80 -3.15 2.43
CA GLU A 222 7.75 -2.41 1.74
C GLU A 222 7.06 -1.49 2.76
N MET A 223 7.09 -0.18 2.51
CA MET A 223 6.83 0.83 3.53
C MET A 223 5.33 1.00 3.83
N GLY A 224 4.45 0.68 2.89
CA GLY A 224 3.00 0.69 3.10
C GLY A 224 2.57 -0.35 4.13
N GLN A 225 2.95 -1.61 3.93
CA GLN A 225 2.68 -2.72 4.86
C GLN A 225 3.47 -2.57 6.16
N GLY A 226 4.67 -2.00 6.12
CA GLY A 226 5.42 -1.62 7.32
C GLY A 226 4.62 -0.65 8.20
N SER A 227 4.02 0.38 7.59
CA SER A 227 3.17 1.36 8.26
C SER A 227 1.91 0.72 8.86
N VAL A 228 1.24 -0.15 8.11
CA VAL A 228 0.07 -0.91 8.59
C VAL A 228 0.42 -1.81 9.77
N SER A 229 1.54 -2.53 9.70
CA SER A 229 2.01 -3.43 10.76
C SER A 229 2.34 -2.65 12.04
N ALA A 230 3.03 -1.51 11.89
CA ALA A 230 3.35 -0.62 13.01
C ALA A 230 2.07 -0.08 13.68
N ALA A 231 1.07 0.30 12.89
CA ALA A 231 -0.21 0.79 13.38
C ALA A 231 -0.99 -0.27 14.18
N GLN A 232 -1.08 -1.49 13.66
CA GLN A 232 -1.74 -2.61 14.32
C GLN A 232 -1.05 -2.97 15.65
N ALA A 233 0.28 -3.09 15.63
CA ALA A 233 1.06 -3.41 16.82
C ALA A 233 0.98 -2.29 17.88
N THR A 234 1.04 -1.03 17.45
CA THR A 234 0.90 0.13 18.33
C THR A 234 -0.47 0.14 19.00
N LEU A 235 -1.55 -0.11 18.27
CA LEU A 235 -2.88 -0.17 18.90
C LEU A 235 -2.96 -1.26 19.97
N ALA A 236 -2.35 -2.44 19.73
CA ALA A 236 -2.29 -3.49 20.74
C ALA A 236 -1.53 -3.04 22.00
N GLN A 237 -0.40 -2.34 21.82
CA GLN A 237 0.38 -1.77 22.92
C GLN A 237 -0.40 -0.68 23.67
N MET A 238 -1.06 0.24 22.96
CA MET A 238 -1.93 1.27 23.54
C MET A 238 -3.03 0.62 24.40
N LYS A 239 -3.72 -0.40 23.88
CA LYS A 239 -4.76 -1.15 24.61
C LYS A 239 -4.24 -1.88 25.84
N SER A 240 -2.98 -2.31 25.83
CA SER A 240 -2.35 -2.91 27.01
C SER A 240 -2.12 -1.90 28.14
N VAL A 241 -1.92 -0.62 27.79
CA VAL A 241 -1.81 0.47 28.77
C VAL A 241 -3.20 0.92 29.19
N ASP A 242 -4.11 1.20 28.27
CA ASP A 242 -5.49 1.59 28.52
C ASP A 242 -6.41 0.97 27.46
N SER A 243 -7.32 0.09 27.89
CA SER A 243 -8.24 -0.63 27.00
C SER A 243 -9.23 0.28 26.27
N GLY A 244 -9.37 1.53 26.69
CA GLY A 244 -10.21 2.53 26.03
C GLY A 244 -9.61 3.13 24.76
N TYR A 245 -8.39 2.75 24.36
CA TYR A 245 -7.81 3.17 23.08
C TYR A 245 -8.40 2.41 21.89
N THR A 246 -8.67 3.13 20.81
CA THR A 246 -9.11 2.61 19.51
C THR A 246 -8.25 3.22 18.40
N TYR A 247 -8.47 2.82 17.14
CA TYR A 247 -7.82 3.46 16.00
C TYR A 247 -8.11 4.96 15.91
N ALA A 248 -9.26 5.44 16.41
CA ALA A 248 -9.58 6.87 16.47
C ALA A 248 -8.61 7.67 17.38
N ASN A 249 -7.81 6.99 18.21
CA ASN A 249 -6.74 7.59 19.00
C ASN A 249 -5.34 7.35 18.41
N LEU A 250 -5.22 6.74 17.23
CA LEU A 250 -3.97 6.49 16.54
C LEU A 250 -3.80 7.51 15.42
N GLY A 251 -2.58 8.02 15.23
CA GLY A 251 -2.17 8.74 14.04
C GLY A 251 -1.10 7.97 13.28
N ILE A 252 -1.03 8.09 11.95
CA ILE A 252 0.01 7.46 11.12
C ILE A 252 0.71 8.55 10.31
N THR A 253 2.03 8.65 10.45
CA THR A 253 2.88 9.65 9.80
C THR A 253 4.05 8.96 9.10
N PRO A 254 3.94 8.56 7.83
CA PRO A 254 5.09 8.16 7.03
C PRO A 254 5.95 9.36 6.60
N MET A 255 7.18 9.10 6.20
CA MET A 255 8.01 10.02 5.43
C MET A 255 7.79 9.71 3.95
N ILE A 256 7.34 10.68 3.15
CA ILE A 256 6.98 10.43 1.74
C ILE A 256 8.21 10.27 0.83
N GLY A 257 8.14 9.49 -0.22
CA GLY A 257 9.28 9.31 -1.13
C GLY A 257 10.49 8.68 -0.44
N LYS A 258 11.69 9.19 -0.69
CA LYS A 258 12.93 8.66 -0.12
C LYS A 258 13.02 8.94 1.38
N ASN A 259 13.36 7.91 2.14
CA ASN A 259 13.59 7.95 3.59
C ASN A 259 15.09 8.03 3.91
N ASP A 260 15.44 8.41 5.14
CA ASP A 260 16.82 8.57 5.61
C ASP A 260 17.58 7.23 5.64
N ASP A 261 16.88 6.14 5.96
CA ASP A 261 17.44 4.78 5.96
C ASP A 261 17.67 4.19 4.55
N GLY A 262 17.32 4.94 3.51
CA GLY A 262 17.44 4.55 2.11
C GLY A 262 16.24 3.76 1.57
N SER A 263 15.22 3.46 2.37
CA SER A 263 13.93 2.94 1.90
C SER A 263 13.14 4.01 1.13
N THR A 264 12.01 3.64 0.54
CA THR A 264 11.19 4.58 -0.24
C THR A 264 9.72 4.29 0.01
N PHE A 265 8.99 5.28 0.53
CA PHE A 265 7.54 5.28 0.65
C PHE A 265 6.90 5.80 -0.64
N THR A 266 6.26 4.92 -1.40
CA THR A 266 5.72 5.25 -2.73
C THR A 266 4.28 5.79 -2.68
N LEU A 267 3.77 6.30 -3.81
CA LEU A 267 2.35 6.67 -3.93
C LEU A 267 1.40 5.46 -3.77
N ALA A 268 1.86 4.23 -4.04
CA ALA A 268 1.07 3.03 -3.78
C ALA A 268 1.01 2.71 -2.28
N ASP A 269 2.09 3.02 -1.56
CA ASP A 269 2.20 2.85 -0.11
C ASP A 269 1.27 3.87 0.58
N ALA A 270 1.25 5.12 0.07
CA ALA A 270 0.29 6.15 0.51
C ALA A 270 -1.15 5.68 0.39
N GLN A 271 -1.50 5.09 -0.76
CA GLN A 271 -2.83 4.52 -0.98
C GLN A 271 -3.13 3.37 0.00
N THR A 272 -2.13 2.51 0.26
CA THR A 272 -2.26 1.41 1.22
C THR A 272 -2.56 1.91 2.63
N VAL A 273 -1.84 2.94 3.09
CA VAL A 273 -2.02 3.55 4.41
C VAL A 273 -3.36 4.26 4.53
N GLU A 274 -3.74 5.05 3.53
CA GLU A 274 -5.04 5.73 3.50
C GLU A 274 -6.19 4.71 3.57
N THR A 275 -6.13 3.66 2.75
CA THR A 275 -7.17 2.63 2.73
C THR A 275 -7.27 1.89 4.05
N PHE A 276 -6.14 1.56 4.67
CA PHE A 276 -6.13 1.00 6.02
C PHE A 276 -6.78 1.94 7.04
N ALA A 277 -6.46 3.24 6.97
CA ALA A 277 -7.01 4.25 7.86
C ALA A 277 -8.51 4.48 7.68
N ALA A 278 -9.01 4.45 6.43
CA ALA A 278 -10.43 4.48 6.09
C ALA A 278 -11.17 3.27 6.63
N GLN A 279 -10.62 2.07 6.44
CA GLN A 279 -11.23 0.82 6.91
C GLN A 279 -11.33 0.72 8.43
N ASN A 280 -10.38 1.31 9.15
CA ASN A 280 -10.25 1.15 10.60
C ASN A 280 -10.69 2.38 11.41
N GLY A 281 -10.99 3.51 10.75
CA GLY A 281 -11.31 4.77 11.43
C GLY A 281 -10.14 5.28 12.26
N VAL A 282 -8.96 5.39 11.65
CA VAL A 282 -7.77 5.99 12.27
C VAL A 282 -8.03 7.47 12.64
N GLY A 283 -7.43 7.95 13.72
CA GLY A 283 -7.68 9.31 14.21
C GLY A 283 -7.07 10.38 13.32
N ARG A 284 -5.86 10.15 12.82
CA ARG A 284 -5.11 11.08 11.97
C ARG A 284 -4.23 10.37 10.95
N LEU A 285 -4.20 10.91 9.75
CA LEU A 285 -3.11 10.74 8.81
C LEU A 285 -2.31 12.04 8.72
N ALA A 286 -1.00 11.91 8.69
CA ALA A 286 -0.09 12.99 8.39
C ALA A 286 1.06 12.42 7.57
N PHE A 287 2.03 13.24 7.19
CA PHE A 287 3.27 12.77 6.63
C PHE A 287 4.36 13.83 6.79
N TRP A 288 5.62 13.39 6.74
CA TRP A 288 6.78 14.25 6.63
C TRP A 288 7.22 14.34 5.16
N SER A 289 7.04 15.46 4.46
CA SER A 289 6.32 16.69 4.84
C SER A 289 5.68 17.32 3.60
N ALA A 290 4.78 18.29 3.77
CA ALA A 290 4.14 19.01 2.66
C ALA A 290 5.18 19.68 1.75
N ASN A 291 6.24 20.27 2.32
CA ASN A 291 7.31 20.91 1.56
C ASN A 291 8.07 19.91 0.66
N ARG A 292 8.07 18.62 1.02
CA ARG A 292 8.71 17.55 0.25
C ARG A 292 7.83 17.02 -0.88
N ASP A 293 6.55 17.36 -0.94
CA ASP A 293 5.59 16.74 -1.85
C ASP A 293 5.67 17.33 -3.27
N GLN A 294 6.85 17.21 -3.89
CA GLN A 294 7.16 17.71 -5.22
C GLN A 294 8.37 16.98 -5.81
N PRO A 295 8.48 16.91 -7.15
CA PRO A 295 9.67 16.36 -7.80
C PRO A 295 10.89 17.26 -7.57
N CYS A 296 12.08 16.67 -7.52
CA CYS A 296 13.33 17.43 -7.33
C CYS A 296 13.78 18.12 -8.62
N SER A 297 14.15 19.40 -8.54
CA SER A 297 14.73 20.16 -9.65
C SER A 297 16.26 19.96 -9.74
N GLY A 298 16.74 18.75 -10.03
CA GLY A 298 18.17 18.44 -10.21
C GLY A 298 18.66 17.18 -9.49
N SER A 299 19.98 16.92 -9.50
CA SER A 299 20.60 15.72 -8.93
C SER A 299 21.52 16.03 -7.74
N ALA A 300 20.98 15.96 -6.52
CA ALA A 300 21.56 15.40 -5.27
C ALA A 300 20.87 15.95 -4.01
N ASN A 301 20.53 15.05 -3.07
CA ASN A 301 20.23 15.26 -1.63
C ASN A 301 19.45 16.54 -1.30
N SER A 302 18.19 16.59 -1.72
CA SER A 302 17.25 17.66 -1.42
C SER A 302 16.10 17.15 -0.54
N LEU A 303 16.36 16.14 0.30
CA LEU A 303 15.36 15.48 1.15
C LEU A 303 14.53 16.45 2.00
N SER A 304 15.01 17.64 2.36
CA SER A 304 14.20 18.64 3.08
C SER A 304 13.19 19.40 2.21
N THR A 305 13.32 19.33 0.88
CA THR A 305 12.59 20.18 -0.08
C THR A 305 11.91 19.43 -1.23
N CYS A 306 12.16 18.13 -1.36
CA CYS A 306 11.48 17.26 -2.33
C CYS A 306 11.52 15.79 -1.85
N SER A 307 10.71 14.95 -2.48
CA SER A 307 10.52 13.54 -2.11
C SER A 307 11.54 12.59 -2.75
N GLU A 308 12.39 13.09 -3.64
CA GLU A 308 13.38 12.30 -4.39
C GLU A 308 12.80 11.11 -5.18
N ILE A 309 11.53 11.21 -5.56
CA ILE A 309 10.87 10.28 -6.50
C ILE A 309 10.24 11.02 -7.67
N SER A 310 9.96 10.29 -8.75
CA SER A 310 9.18 10.81 -9.87
C SER A 310 7.69 10.90 -9.49
N GLN A 311 7.16 12.12 -9.40
CA GLN A 311 5.76 12.40 -9.08
C GLN A 311 5.32 13.76 -9.65
N SER A 312 4.01 14.02 -9.66
CA SER A 312 3.49 15.39 -9.74
C SER A 312 3.66 16.12 -8.41
N SER A 313 3.68 17.46 -8.45
CA SER A 313 3.58 18.26 -7.22
C SER A 313 2.28 17.92 -6.49
N LEU A 314 2.35 17.84 -5.17
CA LEU A 314 1.25 17.56 -4.24
C LEU A 314 0.57 16.19 -4.42
N ALA A 315 1.25 15.24 -5.06
CA ALA A 315 0.69 13.92 -5.33
C ALA A 315 0.40 13.10 -4.07
N PHE A 316 1.21 13.24 -3.01
CA PHE A 316 0.93 12.56 -1.73
C PHE A 316 -0.22 13.25 -1.00
N THR A 317 -0.28 14.59 -1.03
CA THR A 317 -1.41 15.37 -0.53
C THR A 317 -2.71 14.88 -1.15
N ASP A 318 -2.75 14.71 -2.48
CA ASP A 318 -3.91 14.16 -3.20
C ASP A 318 -4.27 12.73 -2.80
N LYS A 319 -3.31 11.94 -2.32
CA LYS A 319 -3.57 10.59 -1.79
C LYS A 319 -4.20 10.60 -0.40
N PHE A 320 -3.81 11.54 0.45
CA PHE A 320 -4.26 11.59 1.83
C PHE A 320 -5.52 12.44 2.02
N VAL A 321 -5.67 13.57 1.33
CA VAL A 321 -6.80 14.51 1.49
C VAL A 321 -8.20 13.87 1.38
N PRO A 322 -8.47 12.88 0.50
CA PRO A 322 -9.77 12.21 0.45
C PRO A 322 -10.18 11.51 1.76
N TYR A 323 -9.25 11.35 2.71
CA TYR A 323 -9.53 10.75 4.00
C TYR A 323 -10.31 11.68 4.92
N GLU A 324 -11.60 11.42 5.06
CA GLU A 324 -12.52 12.18 5.94
C GLU A 324 -12.42 11.78 7.43
N GLY A 325 -11.72 10.68 7.74
CA GLY A 325 -11.53 10.11 9.08
C GLY A 325 -12.80 10.00 9.94
N THR A 326 -12.61 9.90 11.27
CA THR A 326 -13.73 9.90 12.23
C THR A 326 -13.95 11.29 12.81
N SER A 327 -14.48 12.23 12.02
CA SER A 327 -15.00 13.49 12.56
C SER A 327 -16.38 13.25 13.19
N GLY A 328 -16.46 13.34 14.52
CA GLY A 328 -17.75 13.35 15.20
C GLY A 328 -18.57 14.58 14.81
N GLY A 329 -19.75 14.35 14.21
CA GLY A 329 -20.90 15.27 14.33
C GLY A 329 -21.34 16.05 13.10
N GLY A 330 -21.73 15.36 12.02
CA GLY A 330 -22.53 15.93 10.94
C GLY A 330 -23.32 14.84 10.23
N GLY A 331 -24.51 14.52 10.74
CA GLY A 331 -25.37 13.48 10.17
C GLY A 331 -25.89 13.82 8.77
N GLY A 332 -25.53 12.97 7.81
CA GLY A 332 -26.20 12.76 6.53
C GLY A 332 -25.79 11.37 6.03
N GLY A 333 -26.74 10.43 5.95
CA GLY A 333 -26.46 9.00 5.85
C GLY A 333 -25.61 8.54 4.65
N GLY A 334 -24.81 7.50 4.89
CA GLY A 334 -24.09 6.67 3.92
C GLY A 334 -23.09 5.83 4.70
N GLY A 335 -23.49 4.66 5.22
CA GLY A 335 -23.32 3.38 4.52
C GLY A 335 -21.87 2.95 4.65
N THR A 336 -21.56 1.78 5.24
CA THR A 336 -20.25 1.15 5.04
C THR A 336 -20.04 1.09 3.53
N THR A 337 -19.17 1.94 2.97
CA THR A 337 -18.89 1.89 1.54
C THR A 337 -18.38 0.50 1.27
N SER A 338 -19.17 -0.25 0.51
CA SER A 338 -18.86 -1.63 0.24
C SER A 338 -17.65 -1.68 -0.68
N ASP A 339 -16.81 -2.68 -0.52
CA ASP A 339 -15.61 -2.84 -1.34
C ASP A 339 -15.37 -4.33 -1.59
N PHE A 340 -14.70 -4.64 -2.68
CA PHE A 340 -14.40 -6.00 -3.08
C PHE A 340 -12.96 -6.13 -3.58
N SER A 341 -12.34 -7.29 -3.42
CA SER A 341 -11.06 -7.59 -4.08
C SER A 341 -11.28 -8.40 -5.35
N LEU A 342 -10.32 -8.35 -6.28
CA LEU A 342 -10.34 -9.10 -7.53
C LEU A 342 -8.98 -9.74 -7.78
N SER A 343 -8.98 -11.03 -8.11
CA SER A 343 -7.77 -11.79 -8.46
C SER A 343 -8.02 -12.76 -9.61
N VAL A 344 -6.95 -13.20 -10.27
CA VAL A 344 -6.99 -14.14 -11.40
C VAL A 344 -6.06 -15.31 -11.11
N SER A 345 -6.57 -16.54 -11.19
CA SER A 345 -5.78 -17.75 -10.96
C SER A 345 -6.23 -18.90 -11.89
N PRO A 346 -5.33 -19.43 -12.74
CA PRO A 346 -3.93 -19.02 -12.92
C PRO A 346 -3.78 -17.61 -13.53
N GLY A 347 -2.77 -16.84 -13.09
CA GLY A 347 -2.50 -15.47 -13.59
C GLY A 347 -1.95 -15.41 -15.03
N SER A 348 -1.71 -16.55 -15.66
CA SER A 348 -1.28 -16.65 -17.05
C SER A 348 -1.85 -17.91 -17.72
N GLY A 349 -1.86 -17.93 -19.04
CA GLY A 349 -2.20 -19.12 -19.83
C GLY A 349 -1.76 -18.98 -21.27
N SER A 350 -1.74 -20.09 -22.00
CA SER A 350 -1.32 -20.12 -23.41
C SER A 350 -2.41 -20.68 -24.31
N ALA A 351 -2.48 -20.15 -25.53
CA ALA A 351 -3.35 -20.67 -26.58
C ALA A 351 -2.68 -20.49 -27.94
N ALA A 352 -2.81 -21.50 -28.80
CA ALA A 352 -2.44 -21.37 -30.20
C ALA A 352 -3.36 -20.40 -30.92
N GLN A 353 -2.89 -19.83 -32.04
CA GLN A 353 -3.76 -19.15 -33.00
C GLN A 353 -4.97 -20.04 -33.38
N GLY A 354 -6.18 -19.50 -33.29
CA GLY A 354 -7.43 -20.24 -33.48
C GLY A 354 -7.93 -20.99 -32.23
N GLY A 355 -7.15 -21.03 -31.15
CA GLY A 355 -7.47 -21.72 -29.89
C GLY A 355 -8.08 -20.82 -28.82
N SER A 356 -8.13 -21.32 -27.57
CA SER A 356 -8.56 -20.53 -26.42
C SER A 356 -7.84 -20.94 -25.14
N ALA A 357 -7.65 -19.99 -24.23
CA ALA A 357 -7.19 -20.20 -22.86
C ALA A 357 -8.27 -19.75 -21.87
N SER A 358 -8.29 -20.34 -20.68
CA SER A 358 -9.25 -19.99 -19.62
C SER A 358 -8.56 -19.83 -18.27
N THR A 359 -9.10 -18.95 -17.43
CA THR A 359 -8.69 -18.75 -16.04
C THR A 359 -9.90 -18.40 -15.17
N THR A 360 -9.76 -18.56 -13.86
CA THR A 360 -10.79 -18.16 -12.90
C THR A 360 -10.50 -16.76 -12.39
N VAL A 361 -11.50 -15.89 -12.47
CA VAL A 361 -11.55 -14.60 -11.78
C VAL A 361 -12.29 -14.80 -10.47
N SER A 362 -11.64 -14.47 -9.36
CA SER A 362 -12.20 -14.57 -8.02
C SER A 362 -12.42 -13.18 -7.45
N THR A 363 -13.58 -12.97 -6.85
CA THR A 363 -13.88 -11.76 -6.07
C THR A 363 -14.09 -12.12 -4.61
N ALA A 364 -13.81 -11.19 -3.69
CA ALA A 364 -14.15 -11.33 -2.28
C ALA A 364 -14.70 -10.01 -1.74
N VAL A 365 -15.55 -10.06 -0.71
CA VAL A 365 -15.94 -8.84 0.03
C VAL A 365 -14.71 -8.36 0.79
N ALA A 366 -14.22 -7.17 0.45
CA ALA A 366 -13.10 -6.53 1.13
C ALA A 366 -13.59 -5.65 2.29
N ALA A 367 -14.74 -4.98 2.12
CA ALA A 367 -15.41 -4.21 3.16
C ALA A 367 -16.92 -4.10 2.90
N GLY A 368 -17.71 -3.80 3.94
CA GLY A 368 -19.15 -3.55 3.80
C GLY A 368 -19.98 -4.76 3.37
N SER A 369 -20.95 -4.55 2.48
CA SER A 369 -21.88 -5.58 1.99
C SER A 369 -21.41 -6.14 0.65
N ALA A 370 -21.87 -7.34 0.29
CA ALA A 370 -21.54 -7.90 -1.01
C ALA A 370 -22.22 -7.12 -2.15
N GLU A 371 -21.48 -6.82 -3.21
CA GLU A 371 -21.93 -5.99 -4.33
C GLU A 371 -21.95 -6.76 -5.66
N SER A 372 -22.72 -6.26 -6.63
CA SER A 372 -22.67 -6.77 -8.00
C SER A 372 -21.45 -6.20 -8.71
N VAL A 373 -20.51 -7.08 -9.04
CA VAL A 373 -19.26 -6.77 -9.76
C VAL A 373 -19.44 -7.17 -11.23
N SER A 374 -19.48 -6.18 -12.10
CA SER A 374 -19.43 -6.36 -13.55
C SER A 374 -17.98 -6.54 -14.03
N LEU A 375 -17.72 -7.52 -14.89
CA LEU A 375 -16.36 -7.85 -15.32
C LEU A 375 -16.11 -7.39 -16.76
N SER A 376 -14.95 -6.78 -16.97
CA SER A 376 -14.48 -6.35 -18.28
C SER A 376 -12.98 -6.64 -18.45
N ALA A 377 -12.51 -6.59 -19.68
CA ALA A 377 -11.11 -6.79 -20.01
C ALA A 377 -10.63 -5.74 -21.02
N ALA A 378 -9.39 -5.28 -20.85
CA ALA A 378 -8.70 -4.36 -21.75
C ALA A 378 -7.26 -4.85 -22.02
N GLY A 379 -6.64 -4.35 -23.09
CA GLY A 379 -5.25 -4.70 -23.44
C GLY A 379 -5.08 -5.96 -24.29
N ALA A 380 -6.16 -6.70 -24.58
CA ALA A 380 -6.12 -7.80 -25.54
C ALA A 380 -5.77 -7.30 -26.96
N PRO A 381 -4.89 -7.99 -27.71
CA PRO A 381 -4.54 -7.58 -29.07
C PRO A 381 -5.71 -7.78 -30.03
N SER A 382 -5.67 -7.08 -31.17
CA SER A 382 -6.69 -7.24 -32.22
C SER A 382 -6.79 -8.71 -32.66
N GLY A 383 -8.01 -9.24 -32.67
CA GLY A 383 -8.28 -10.65 -32.98
C GLY A 383 -8.35 -11.58 -31.76
N VAL A 384 -8.11 -11.11 -30.54
CA VAL A 384 -8.39 -11.86 -29.30
C VAL A 384 -9.72 -11.42 -28.71
N GLY A 385 -10.67 -12.35 -28.57
CA GLY A 385 -11.94 -12.13 -27.88
C GLY A 385 -11.87 -12.61 -26.43
N VAL A 386 -12.21 -11.75 -25.46
CA VAL A 386 -12.27 -12.12 -24.04
C VAL A 386 -13.73 -12.13 -23.58
N ALA A 387 -14.16 -13.22 -22.96
CA ALA A 387 -15.51 -13.39 -22.45
C ALA A 387 -15.50 -13.88 -21.00
N PHE A 388 -16.53 -13.49 -20.23
CA PHE A 388 -16.73 -13.86 -18.83
C PHE A 388 -18.02 -14.67 -18.67
N SER A 389 -17.98 -15.75 -17.90
CA SER A 389 -19.15 -16.60 -17.62
C SER A 389 -19.22 -16.95 -16.14
N PRO A 390 -20.09 -16.29 -15.34
CA PRO A 390 -20.99 -15.18 -15.73
C PRO A 390 -20.26 -13.84 -15.93
N ALA A 391 -20.84 -12.91 -16.70
CA ALA A 391 -20.24 -11.59 -16.95
C ALA A 391 -20.29 -10.62 -15.74
N SER A 392 -21.08 -10.96 -14.73
CA SER A 392 -21.12 -10.27 -13.44
C SER A 392 -21.28 -11.28 -12.33
N VAL A 393 -20.66 -11.02 -11.17
CA VAL A 393 -20.75 -11.85 -9.97
C VAL A 393 -21.13 -10.98 -8.78
N THR A 394 -21.74 -11.57 -7.75
CA THR A 394 -21.76 -10.92 -6.44
C THR A 394 -20.38 -11.09 -5.79
N SER A 395 -19.80 -10.05 -5.19
CA SER A 395 -18.48 -10.12 -4.55
C SER A 395 -18.42 -11.26 -3.52
N GLY A 396 -17.40 -12.12 -3.63
CA GLY A 396 -17.36 -13.45 -2.99
C GLY A 396 -17.61 -14.60 -3.95
N GLY A 397 -18.12 -14.30 -5.16
CA GLY A 397 -18.30 -15.24 -6.25
C GLY A 397 -17.13 -15.26 -7.23
N THR A 398 -17.21 -16.19 -8.18
CA THR A 398 -16.18 -16.40 -9.21
C THR A 398 -16.79 -16.36 -10.62
N SER A 399 -15.96 -16.01 -11.60
CA SER A 399 -16.30 -16.03 -13.02
C SER A 399 -15.18 -16.68 -13.83
N MET A 400 -15.54 -17.43 -14.87
CA MET A 400 -14.56 -17.94 -15.82
C MET A 400 -14.25 -16.89 -16.89
N LEU A 401 -13.00 -16.46 -16.99
CA LEU A 401 -12.49 -15.71 -18.14
C LEU A 401 -12.05 -16.70 -19.21
N LYS A 402 -12.56 -16.55 -20.44
CA LYS A 402 -12.11 -17.28 -21.63
C LYS A 402 -11.56 -16.30 -22.66
N ALA A 403 -10.28 -16.43 -23.00
CA ALA A 403 -9.64 -15.72 -24.10
C ALA A 403 -9.61 -16.61 -25.34
N THR A 404 -10.23 -16.18 -26.44
CA THR A 404 -10.28 -16.88 -27.73
C THR A 404 -9.38 -16.14 -28.71
N VAL A 405 -8.41 -16.85 -29.30
CA VAL A 405 -7.37 -16.28 -30.14
C VAL A 405 -7.72 -16.48 -31.60
N GLY A 406 -7.80 -15.40 -32.38
CA GLY A 406 -7.99 -15.47 -33.83
C GLY A 406 -6.79 -16.11 -34.54
N SER A 407 -7.02 -16.67 -35.73
CA SER A 407 -5.98 -17.38 -36.50
C SER A 407 -4.83 -16.48 -36.99
N SER A 408 -5.05 -15.15 -37.06
CA SER A 408 -4.07 -14.16 -37.51
C SER A 408 -3.40 -13.37 -36.39
N VAL A 409 -3.70 -13.67 -35.12
CA VAL A 409 -3.11 -12.98 -33.97
C VAL A 409 -1.62 -13.32 -33.89
N PRO A 410 -0.69 -12.35 -33.91
CA PRO A 410 0.73 -12.67 -33.84
C PRO A 410 1.10 -13.50 -32.61
N ALA A 411 2.11 -14.36 -32.76
CA ALA A 411 2.68 -15.05 -31.60
C ALA A 411 3.34 -14.01 -30.68
N GLY A 412 3.15 -14.17 -29.38
CA GLY A 412 3.64 -13.21 -28.39
C GLY A 412 2.91 -13.30 -27.07
N THR A 413 3.38 -12.52 -26.11
CA THR A 413 2.79 -12.43 -24.77
C THR A 413 2.04 -11.11 -24.63
N TYR A 414 0.79 -11.21 -24.20
CA TYR A 414 -0.14 -10.10 -24.12
C TYR A 414 -0.68 -9.97 -22.69
N PRO A 415 -0.33 -8.91 -21.96
CA PRO A 415 -0.96 -8.62 -20.68
C PRO A 415 -2.40 -8.12 -20.93
N ILE A 416 -3.37 -8.82 -20.37
CA ILE A 416 -4.78 -8.47 -20.39
C ILE A 416 -5.16 -7.98 -18.99
N THR A 417 -5.57 -6.73 -18.89
CA THR A 417 -6.08 -6.15 -17.64
C THR A 417 -7.53 -6.58 -17.48
N VAL A 418 -7.83 -7.33 -16.43
CA VAL A 418 -9.17 -7.70 -16.01
C VAL A 418 -9.64 -6.68 -14.98
N THR A 419 -10.77 -6.03 -15.23
CA THR A 419 -11.35 -5.02 -14.33
C THR A 419 -12.73 -5.48 -13.86
N GLY A 420 -12.91 -5.51 -12.55
CA GLY A 420 -14.23 -5.60 -11.93
C GLY A 420 -14.71 -4.21 -11.58
N SER A 421 -15.98 -3.91 -11.85
CA SER A 421 -16.62 -2.63 -11.53
C SER A 421 -17.90 -2.86 -10.74
N ALA A 422 -17.99 -2.26 -9.56
CA ALA A 422 -19.15 -2.21 -8.69
C ALA A 422 -19.63 -0.76 -8.51
N SER A 423 -20.72 -0.55 -7.77
CA SER A 423 -21.25 0.79 -7.47
C SER A 423 -20.27 1.67 -6.68
N THR A 424 -19.34 1.06 -5.96
CA THR A 424 -18.44 1.68 -4.99
C THR A 424 -17.02 1.89 -5.52
N GLY A 425 -16.66 1.25 -6.63
CA GLY A 425 -15.30 1.32 -7.16
C GLY A 425 -15.00 0.25 -8.19
N SER A 426 -13.74 0.20 -8.62
CA SER A 426 -13.26 -0.82 -9.54
C SER A 426 -11.89 -1.34 -9.10
N HIS A 427 -11.67 -2.64 -9.25
CA HIS A 427 -10.40 -3.32 -8.97
C HIS A 427 -9.93 -4.06 -10.20
N SER A 428 -8.62 -4.16 -10.36
CA SER A 428 -8.03 -4.83 -11.53
C SER A 428 -6.97 -5.85 -11.17
N ALA A 429 -6.85 -6.88 -11.99
CA ALA A 429 -5.77 -7.86 -11.97
C ALA A 429 -5.31 -8.15 -13.40
N THR A 430 -4.07 -8.60 -13.54
CA THR A 430 -3.50 -8.88 -14.86
C THR A 430 -3.54 -10.38 -15.15
N TYR A 431 -4.10 -10.75 -16.30
CA TYR A 431 -3.98 -12.06 -16.90
C TYR A 431 -3.00 -12.01 -18.06
N THR A 432 -1.96 -12.83 -18.05
CA THR A 432 -0.96 -12.86 -19.12
C THR A 432 -1.29 -13.98 -20.12
N LEU A 433 -1.70 -13.61 -21.34
CA LEU A 433 -1.99 -14.55 -22.41
C LEU A 433 -0.76 -14.71 -23.32
N THR A 434 -0.26 -15.93 -23.47
CA THR A 434 0.75 -16.26 -24.48
C THR A 434 0.08 -16.87 -25.69
N VAL A 435 0.11 -16.14 -26.82
CA VAL A 435 -0.29 -16.67 -28.11
C VAL A 435 0.88 -17.42 -28.71
N THR A 436 0.69 -18.72 -28.91
CA THR A 436 1.63 -19.51 -29.69
C THR A 436 1.22 -19.45 -31.16
N GLY A 437 2.18 -19.22 -32.06
CA GLY A 437 1.91 -19.23 -33.48
C GLY A 437 1.37 -20.59 -33.90
N THR A 438 0.46 -20.63 -34.87
CA THR A 438 0.25 -21.86 -35.62
C THR A 438 1.42 -22.03 -36.56
N THR A 439 2.50 -22.66 -36.08
CA THR A 439 3.24 -23.53 -36.99
C THR A 439 2.25 -24.61 -37.39
N GLY A 440 1.79 -24.54 -38.64
CA GLY A 440 0.72 -25.39 -39.13
C GLY A 440 1.00 -26.87 -38.86
N GLY A 441 -0.02 -27.56 -38.36
CA GLY A 441 -0.19 -29.00 -38.56
C GLY A 441 0.61 -29.94 -37.65
N GLY A 442 -0.03 -30.34 -36.54
CA GLY A 442 -0.10 -31.73 -36.08
C GLY A 442 1.10 -32.33 -35.35
N GLY A 443 0.91 -32.64 -34.06
CA GLY A 443 1.68 -33.69 -33.38
C GLY A 443 2.23 -33.34 -32.00
N GLY A 444 1.54 -33.79 -30.97
CA GLY A 444 2.07 -34.38 -29.71
C GLY A 444 3.00 -33.65 -28.73
N GLY A 445 3.65 -32.53 -29.05
CA GLY A 445 4.51 -31.79 -28.09
C GLY A 445 3.88 -30.49 -27.58
N GLY A 446 3.92 -30.22 -26.27
CA GLY A 446 3.24 -29.04 -25.68
C GLY A 446 3.81 -28.58 -24.35
N GLY A 447 3.76 -27.27 -24.10
CA GLY A 447 4.32 -26.62 -22.91
C GLY A 447 5.26 -25.46 -23.27
N PRO A 448 6.15 -25.03 -22.35
CA PRO A 448 7.10 -23.94 -22.59
C PRO A 448 8.28 -24.30 -23.51
N LEU A 449 8.40 -25.56 -23.95
CA LEU A 449 9.45 -26.00 -24.88
C LEU A 449 9.10 -25.60 -26.32
N ALA A 450 10.02 -24.91 -27.00
CA ALA A 450 9.87 -24.58 -28.41
C ALA A 450 10.33 -25.73 -29.30
N ASN A 451 9.62 -25.94 -30.41
CA ASN A 451 9.91 -27.02 -31.37
C ASN A 451 10.03 -28.40 -30.70
N ALA A 452 9.12 -28.69 -29.76
CA ALA A 452 9.19 -29.87 -28.91
C ALA A 452 8.94 -31.20 -29.64
N GLY A 453 8.28 -31.17 -30.81
CA GLY A 453 8.15 -32.31 -31.73
C GLY A 453 9.01 -32.19 -32.99
N PHE A 454 9.95 -31.23 -33.07
CA PHE A 454 10.85 -31.04 -34.22
C PHE A 454 10.17 -30.76 -35.59
N GLU A 455 8.86 -30.50 -35.59
CA GLU A 455 8.02 -30.23 -36.78
C GLU A 455 8.42 -29.01 -37.60
N THR A 456 9.31 -28.15 -37.09
CA THR A 456 9.90 -27.08 -37.90
C THR A 456 10.88 -27.59 -38.97
N GLY A 457 11.25 -28.88 -38.94
CA GLY A 457 12.28 -29.45 -39.81
C GLY A 457 13.69 -29.00 -39.46
N SER A 458 13.86 -28.33 -38.32
CA SER A 458 15.12 -27.73 -37.85
C SER A 458 15.41 -28.18 -36.42
N LEU A 459 16.70 -28.29 -36.06
CA LEU A 459 17.10 -28.54 -34.68
C LEU A 459 16.83 -27.33 -33.78
N SER A 460 16.95 -26.11 -34.32
CA SER A 460 16.74 -24.89 -33.53
C SER A 460 15.32 -24.84 -32.93
N PRO A 461 15.17 -24.46 -31.65
CA PRO A 461 16.17 -23.90 -30.74
C PRO A 461 16.92 -24.94 -29.89
N TRP A 462 16.76 -26.24 -30.15
CA TRP A 462 17.58 -27.27 -29.49
C TRP A 462 19.03 -27.19 -29.95
N THR A 463 19.93 -27.32 -28.99
CA THR A 463 21.36 -27.42 -29.24
C THR A 463 21.75 -28.88 -29.14
N CYS A 464 22.38 -29.40 -30.20
CA CYS A 464 22.75 -30.81 -30.26
C CYS A 464 24.25 -30.98 -30.41
N ALA A 465 24.79 -32.00 -29.72
CA ALA A 465 26.10 -32.54 -30.02
C ALA A 465 26.16 -33.10 -31.46
N SER A 466 27.37 -33.34 -31.95
CA SER A 466 27.59 -33.96 -33.27
C SER A 466 26.82 -35.27 -33.37
N GLY A 467 25.99 -35.42 -34.41
CA GLY A 467 25.14 -36.60 -34.62
C GLY A 467 23.64 -36.38 -34.38
N GLY A 468 23.24 -35.19 -33.92
CA GLY A 468 21.84 -34.74 -33.91
C GLY A 468 21.35 -34.32 -35.29
N ALA A 469 20.14 -34.74 -35.68
CA ALA A 469 19.48 -34.36 -36.92
C ALA A 469 17.95 -34.42 -36.77
N VAL A 470 17.22 -33.59 -37.51
CA VAL A 470 15.78 -33.79 -37.69
C VAL A 470 15.56 -34.77 -38.84
N VAL A 471 14.77 -35.81 -38.60
CA VAL A 471 14.44 -36.86 -39.57
C VAL A 471 12.96 -36.80 -39.93
N SER A 472 12.57 -37.39 -41.06
CA SER A 472 11.16 -37.56 -41.46
C SER A 472 10.63 -38.98 -41.20
N GLY A 473 11.36 -39.79 -40.43
CA GLY A 473 11.03 -41.18 -40.15
C GLY A 473 12.17 -41.91 -39.43
N PRO A 474 11.90 -42.70 -38.37
CA PRO A 474 10.60 -42.85 -37.70
C PRO A 474 10.19 -41.56 -36.96
N VAL A 475 8.89 -41.28 -36.98
CA VAL A 475 8.24 -40.12 -36.34
C VAL A 475 7.12 -40.67 -35.44
N HIS A 476 6.93 -40.11 -34.25
CA HIS A 476 5.85 -40.57 -33.37
C HIS A 476 4.54 -39.89 -33.74
N THR A 477 4.55 -38.56 -33.84
CA THR A 477 3.45 -37.80 -34.44
C THR A 477 3.96 -36.67 -35.31
N GLY A 478 3.15 -36.19 -36.26
CA GLY A 478 3.61 -35.17 -37.21
C GLY A 478 4.44 -35.73 -38.36
N SER A 479 5.37 -34.93 -38.87
CA SER A 479 6.20 -35.19 -40.05
C SER A 479 7.69 -35.32 -39.73
N HIS A 480 8.10 -34.94 -38.52
CA HIS A 480 9.50 -34.84 -38.13
C HIS A 480 9.74 -35.40 -36.72
N ALA A 481 10.97 -35.84 -36.47
CA ALA A 481 11.41 -36.21 -35.13
C ALA A 481 12.89 -35.88 -34.99
N LEU A 482 13.38 -35.79 -33.76
CA LEU A 482 14.81 -35.74 -33.50
C LEU A 482 15.40 -37.13 -33.62
N GLN A 483 16.53 -37.26 -34.31
CA GLN A 483 17.44 -38.40 -34.19
C GLN A 483 18.76 -37.93 -33.61
N ILE A 484 19.24 -38.62 -32.59
CA ILE A 484 20.58 -38.47 -32.02
C ILE A 484 21.39 -39.73 -32.27
N THR A 485 22.65 -39.56 -32.65
CA THR A 485 23.58 -40.67 -32.93
C THR A 485 24.77 -40.59 -31.98
N PRO A 486 24.76 -41.37 -30.88
CA PRO A 486 25.90 -41.43 -29.97
C PRO A 486 27.17 -41.91 -30.68
N SER A 487 28.33 -41.49 -30.18
CA SER A 487 29.64 -41.97 -30.61
C SER A 487 30.39 -42.61 -29.45
N ALA A 488 31.59 -43.14 -29.69
CA ALA A 488 32.42 -43.67 -28.62
C ALA A 488 32.81 -42.60 -27.57
N SER A 489 32.74 -41.31 -27.93
CA SER A 489 33.14 -40.18 -27.07
C SER A 489 32.01 -39.20 -26.76
N SER A 490 30.76 -39.47 -27.16
CA SER A 490 29.61 -38.59 -26.88
C SER A 490 28.31 -39.38 -26.78
N THR A 491 27.43 -38.99 -25.87
CA THR A 491 26.05 -39.49 -25.77
C THR A 491 25.12 -38.96 -26.86
N GLY A 492 25.59 -38.02 -27.69
CA GLY A 492 24.78 -37.38 -28.73
C GLY A 492 23.71 -36.44 -28.17
N GLU A 493 23.93 -35.86 -26.98
CA GLU A 493 22.94 -35.05 -26.28
C GLU A 493 22.38 -33.89 -27.12
N CYS A 494 21.08 -33.69 -27.03
CA CYS A 494 20.39 -32.48 -27.47
C CYS A 494 19.64 -31.86 -26.29
N ASP A 495 19.74 -30.54 -26.16
CA ASP A 495 19.18 -29.82 -25.02
C ASP A 495 18.53 -28.47 -25.40
N GLN A 496 17.64 -28.00 -24.53
CA GLN A 496 17.00 -26.69 -24.61
C GLN A 496 16.84 -26.11 -23.21
N SER A 497 17.37 -24.91 -22.98
CA SER A 497 17.14 -24.15 -21.76
C SER A 497 15.78 -23.44 -21.77
N VAL A 498 15.06 -23.51 -20.66
CA VAL A 498 13.78 -22.83 -20.44
C VAL A 498 13.73 -22.20 -19.05
N THR A 499 12.96 -21.12 -18.90
CA THR A 499 12.66 -20.50 -17.61
C THR A 499 11.22 -20.80 -17.21
N LEU A 500 11.06 -21.39 -16.04
CA LEU A 500 9.78 -21.83 -15.46
C LEU A 500 9.49 -21.07 -14.16
N SER A 501 8.33 -21.32 -13.55
CA SER A 501 8.02 -20.75 -12.22
C SER A 501 9.03 -21.26 -11.19
N PRO A 502 9.63 -20.40 -10.35
CA PRO A 502 10.54 -20.82 -9.27
C PRO A 502 9.84 -21.68 -8.22
N ASN A 503 10.57 -22.62 -7.61
CA ASN A 503 10.09 -23.47 -6.52
C ASN A 503 8.78 -24.22 -6.86
N HIS A 504 8.61 -24.64 -8.12
CA HIS A 504 7.40 -25.28 -8.62
C HIS A 504 7.71 -26.67 -9.19
N SER A 505 6.80 -27.62 -8.99
CA SER A 505 6.94 -29.00 -9.49
C SER A 505 6.34 -29.14 -10.88
N TYR A 506 7.09 -29.78 -11.78
CA TYR A 506 6.71 -30.03 -13.17
C TYR A 506 6.87 -31.51 -13.52
N THR A 507 6.12 -31.94 -14.54
CA THR A 507 6.26 -33.25 -15.18
C THR A 507 6.82 -33.08 -16.59
N LEU A 508 7.98 -33.69 -16.85
CA LEU A 508 8.56 -33.81 -18.19
C LEU A 508 8.15 -35.16 -18.79
N THR A 509 7.62 -35.13 -20.01
CA THR A 509 7.44 -36.35 -20.82
C THR A 509 8.04 -36.19 -22.21
N ALA A 510 8.41 -37.31 -22.84
CA ALA A 510 8.76 -37.37 -24.25
C ALA A 510 8.55 -38.80 -24.77
N TRP A 511 8.29 -38.94 -26.06
CA TRP A 511 8.31 -40.22 -26.73
C TRP A 511 9.72 -40.51 -27.24
N VAL A 512 10.21 -41.72 -26.98
CA VAL A 512 11.55 -42.15 -27.42
C VAL A 512 11.51 -43.54 -28.03
N GLN A 513 12.47 -43.82 -28.90
CA GLN A 513 12.74 -45.15 -29.44
C GLN A 513 14.24 -45.28 -29.70
N GLY A 514 14.83 -46.39 -29.28
CA GLY A 514 16.25 -46.67 -29.47
C GLY A 514 16.93 -47.26 -28.24
N PRO A 515 18.20 -47.66 -28.38
CA PRO A 515 18.95 -48.28 -27.31
C PRO A 515 19.36 -47.25 -26.25
N TYR A 516 18.99 -47.50 -24.99
CA TYR A 516 19.38 -46.67 -23.83
C TYR A 516 19.08 -45.18 -24.05
N SER A 517 17.80 -44.89 -24.27
CA SER A 517 17.28 -43.54 -24.50
C SER A 517 17.01 -42.87 -23.15
N TYR A 518 17.59 -41.69 -22.92
CA TYR A 518 17.42 -40.91 -21.69
C TYR A 518 16.73 -39.59 -21.98
N ILE A 519 15.86 -39.15 -21.07
CA ILE A 519 15.41 -37.76 -20.98
C ILE A 519 15.62 -37.23 -19.57
N GLY A 520 15.78 -35.93 -19.44
CA GLY A 520 15.92 -35.31 -18.12
C GLY A 520 15.99 -33.79 -18.12
N VAL A 521 16.25 -33.27 -16.94
CA VAL A 521 16.55 -31.86 -16.69
C VAL A 521 17.85 -31.70 -15.91
N SER A 522 18.58 -30.63 -16.18
CA SER A 522 19.80 -30.23 -15.48
C SER A 522 19.82 -28.72 -15.19
N GLY A 523 20.83 -28.23 -14.46
CA GLY A 523 20.97 -26.83 -14.09
C GLY A 523 20.24 -26.50 -12.79
N GLY A 524 19.13 -25.74 -12.86
CA GLY A 524 18.35 -25.34 -11.68
C GLY A 524 17.45 -26.43 -11.10
N ALA A 525 17.47 -27.64 -11.68
CA ALA A 525 16.88 -28.87 -11.14
C ALA A 525 17.63 -30.07 -11.73
N THR A 526 17.50 -31.24 -11.10
CA THR A 526 18.07 -32.50 -11.62
C THR A 526 17.06 -33.62 -11.53
N ALA A 527 16.69 -34.19 -12.67
CA ALA A 527 15.90 -35.41 -12.75
C ALA A 527 16.15 -36.09 -14.11
N SER A 528 16.10 -37.42 -14.15
CA SER A 528 16.19 -38.17 -15.40
C SER A 528 15.47 -39.51 -15.32
N THR A 529 15.13 -40.05 -16.47
CA THR A 529 14.59 -41.40 -16.63
C THR A 529 15.05 -41.96 -17.98
N TRP A 530 14.93 -43.28 -18.17
CA TRP A 530 15.41 -43.92 -19.39
C TRP A 530 14.63 -45.18 -19.77
N SER A 531 14.71 -45.55 -21.04
CA SER A 531 14.22 -46.83 -21.57
C SER A 531 15.21 -47.45 -22.56
N ASN A 532 14.99 -48.72 -22.86
CA ASN A 532 15.69 -49.43 -23.92
C ASN A 532 14.65 -50.21 -24.73
N SER A 533 14.11 -49.56 -25.77
CA SER A 533 13.00 -50.08 -26.55
C SER A 533 13.20 -49.83 -28.04
N ALA A 534 12.92 -50.84 -28.86
CA ALA A 534 12.95 -50.72 -30.32
C ALA A 534 11.64 -50.14 -30.90
N SER A 535 10.62 -49.93 -30.08
CA SER A 535 9.36 -49.26 -30.43
C SER A 535 9.20 -47.98 -29.61
N TRP A 536 8.47 -47.00 -30.13
CA TRP A 536 8.07 -45.81 -29.39
C TRP A 536 7.50 -46.15 -28.02
N ASN A 537 8.08 -45.55 -26.99
CA ASN A 537 7.58 -45.60 -25.62
C ASN A 537 7.68 -44.21 -25.00
N GLN A 538 6.73 -43.85 -24.15
CA GLN A 538 6.80 -42.59 -23.42
C GLN A 538 7.69 -42.73 -22.19
N LEU A 539 8.53 -41.73 -21.96
CA LEU A 539 9.28 -41.54 -20.73
C LEU A 539 8.65 -40.38 -19.95
N THR A 540 8.61 -40.50 -18.62
CA THR A 540 8.06 -39.50 -17.71
C THR A 540 8.97 -39.34 -16.50
N THR A 541 9.27 -38.10 -16.12
CA THR A 541 9.97 -37.78 -14.87
C THR A 541 9.43 -36.48 -14.27
N THR A 542 9.51 -36.35 -12.95
CA THR A 542 9.08 -35.14 -12.23
C THR A 542 10.27 -34.44 -11.59
N PHE A 543 10.21 -33.11 -11.52
CA PHE A 543 11.24 -32.30 -10.90
C PHE A 543 10.64 -31.03 -10.29
N THR A 544 11.37 -30.43 -9.34
CA THR A 544 11.01 -29.12 -8.77
C THR A 544 12.11 -28.12 -9.12
N THR A 545 11.72 -26.97 -9.66
CA THR A 545 12.65 -25.89 -10.04
C THR A 545 13.25 -25.21 -8.81
N GLY A 546 14.52 -24.79 -8.91
CA GLY A 546 15.14 -23.91 -7.92
C GLY A 546 14.62 -22.47 -7.97
N SER A 547 15.19 -21.60 -7.15
CA SER A 547 14.77 -20.19 -6.97
C SER A 547 14.87 -19.32 -8.24
N SER A 548 15.68 -19.71 -9.22
CA SER A 548 15.77 -19.00 -10.51
C SER A 548 14.73 -19.45 -11.54
N GLY A 549 14.06 -20.58 -11.33
CA GLY A 549 13.15 -21.18 -12.33
C GLY A 549 13.83 -21.72 -13.59
N SER A 550 15.14 -21.50 -13.78
CA SER A 550 15.86 -21.87 -15.01
C SER A 550 16.27 -23.34 -14.99
N VAL A 551 15.90 -24.09 -16.03
CA VAL A 551 16.30 -25.50 -16.22
C VAL A 551 16.70 -25.77 -17.66
N THR A 552 17.52 -26.79 -17.88
CA THR A 552 17.86 -27.29 -19.22
C THR A 552 17.25 -28.66 -19.39
N VAL A 553 16.31 -28.80 -20.32
CA VAL A 553 15.72 -30.09 -20.72
C VAL A 553 16.64 -30.75 -21.73
N TYR A 554 16.90 -32.04 -21.58
CA TYR A 554 17.81 -32.77 -22.47
C TYR A 554 17.27 -34.16 -22.83
N VAL A 555 17.81 -34.68 -23.94
CA VAL A 555 17.70 -36.07 -24.39
C VAL A 555 19.05 -36.56 -24.86
N HIS A 556 19.43 -37.79 -24.50
CA HIS A 556 20.67 -38.39 -24.97
C HIS A 556 20.57 -39.92 -25.09
N GLY A 557 21.48 -40.52 -25.86
CA GLY A 557 21.66 -41.96 -25.93
C GLY A 557 22.80 -42.43 -25.04
N TRP A 558 23.33 -43.62 -25.31
CA TRP A 558 24.50 -44.13 -24.60
C TRP A 558 25.71 -44.32 -25.52
N TYR A 559 26.90 -44.09 -24.98
CA TYR A 559 28.17 -44.12 -25.71
C TYR A 559 28.32 -45.39 -26.57
N GLY A 560 28.67 -45.19 -27.84
CA GLY A 560 28.94 -46.26 -28.79
C GLY A 560 27.74 -47.12 -29.19
N LEU A 561 26.51 -46.75 -28.80
CA LEU A 561 25.29 -47.45 -29.19
C LEU A 561 24.62 -46.79 -30.40
N GLY A 562 23.60 -47.48 -30.94
CA GLY A 562 22.83 -47.04 -32.10
C GLY A 562 22.02 -45.76 -31.85
N ALA A 563 21.45 -45.23 -32.94
CA ALA A 563 20.68 -43.99 -32.89
C ALA A 563 19.44 -44.10 -32.00
N VAL A 564 19.11 -42.99 -31.33
CA VAL A 564 17.87 -42.79 -30.57
C VAL A 564 17.04 -41.76 -31.31
N THR A 565 15.76 -42.03 -31.50
CA THR A 565 14.79 -41.05 -31.98
C THR A 565 13.93 -40.57 -30.82
N ALA A 566 13.65 -39.27 -30.77
CA ALA A 566 12.86 -38.64 -29.74
C ALA A 566 11.91 -37.63 -30.37
N ASP A 567 10.73 -37.51 -29.77
CA ASP A 567 9.63 -36.74 -30.31
C ASP A 567 8.68 -36.31 -29.19
N ASP A 568 7.82 -35.34 -29.47
CA ASP A 568 6.68 -34.99 -28.63
C ASP A 568 7.05 -34.68 -27.16
N PHE A 569 8.03 -33.81 -26.95
CA PHE A 569 8.39 -33.36 -25.61
C PHE A 569 7.26 -32.51 -25.00
N THR A 570 6.94 -32.78 -23.72
CA THR A 570 5.95 -32.00 -22.98
C THR A 570 6.45 -31.61 -21.61
N LEU A 571 6.09 -30.40 -21.15
CA LEU A 571 6.42 -29.94 -19.81
C LEU A 571 5.21 -29.20 -19.22
N GLY A 572 4.65 -29.74 -18.12
CA GLY A 572 3.39 -29.26 -17.53
C GLY A 572 3.16 -29.68 -16.10
#